data_AF-A0A3C0L620-F1
#
_entry.id   AF-A0A3C0L620-F1
#
_cell.length_a   1.000
_cell.length_b   1.000
_cell.length_c   1.000
_cell.angle_alpha   90.00
_cell.angle_beta   90.00
_cell.angle_gamma   90.00
#
_symmetry.space_group_name_H-M   'P 1'
#
loop_
_entity.id
_entity.type
_entity.pdbx_description
1 polymer ?
#
loop_
_entity_poly.entity_id
_entity_poly.type
_entity_poly.pdbx_seq_one_letter_code
_entity_poly.pdbx_strand_id
1 'polypeptide(L)'
;MGHACRFDISDPEALVKPCLRTNKLGLDGDYGGGGLSWIFELYEKGIITKEDTDGVELDWGNSESLIKMIKKLAYREGIGNLLADGMVETAKKIGRNSEYYLIQVKGQPSIEPFRVPKGWALVVSTSPVAERHLRGVTIGK
;
A
#
# COMPACT_ATOMS: atom_id res chain seq x y z
N MET A 1 12.29 -1.96 -0.68
CA MET A 1 12.15 -1.03 -1.83
C MET A 1 10.68 -0.61 -2.00
N GLY A 2 9.90 -0.48 -0.92
CA GLY A 2 8.43 -0.33 -1.00
C GLY A 2 7.90 1.10 -0.88
N HIS A 3 8.55 2.00 -0.12
CA HIS A 3 7.98 3.31 0.18
C HIS A 3 8.44 4.45 -0.77
N ALA A 4 9.61 4.35 -1.40
CA ALA A 4 10.22 5.47 -2.14
C ALA A 4 9.44 5.82 -3.41
N CYS A 5 9.53 4.96 -4.43
CA CYS A 5 8.90 5.17 -5.72
C CYS A 5 7.37 5.14 -5.65
N ARG A 6 6.81 4.49 -4.61
CA ARG A 6 5.36 4.30 -4.48
C ARG A 6 4.65 5.53 -3.94
N PHE A 7 5.29 6.28 -3.04
CA PHE A 7 4.72 7.49 -2.44
C PHE A 7 5.33 8.78 -3.01
N ASP A 8 6.11 8.69 -4.10
CA ASP A 8 6.81 9.82 -4.72
C ASP A 8 7.76 10.56 -3.75
N ILE A 9 8.40 9.82 -2.84
CA ILE A 9 9.36 10.37 -1.88
C ILE A 9 10.77 10.21 -2.45
N SER A 10 11.36 11.32 -2.90
CA SER A 10 12.69 11.36 -3.51
C SER A 10 13.83 11.60 -2.52
N ASP A 11 13.56 12.28 -1.40
CA ASP A 11 14.57 12.53 -0.36
C ASP A 11 14.89 11.24 0.44
N PRO A 12 16.15 10.76 0.42
CA PRO A 12 16.54 9.55 1.14
C PRO A 12 16.33 9.64 2.65
N GLU A 13 16.54 10.81 3.27
CA GLU A 13 16.38 10.96 4.72
C GLU A 13 14.90 10.85 5.12
N ALA A 14 14.02 11.53 4.38
CA ALA A 14 12.58 11.44 4.53
C ALA A 14 12.06 10.02 4.31
N LEU A 15 12.69 9.22 3.45
CA LEU A 15 12.30 7.83 3.17
C LEU A 15 12.68 6.84 4.28
N VAL A 16 13.82 7.03 4.94
CA VAL A 16 14.30 6.10 5.98
C VAL A 16 13.36 6.09 7.18
N LYS A 17 12.78 7.25 7.53
CA LYS A 17 11.87 7.43 8.67
C LYS A 17 10.62 6.52 8.62
N PRO A 18 9.80 6.48 7.54
CA PRO A 18 8.66 5.57 7.44
C PRO A 18 9.10 4.10 7.41
N CYS A 19 10.18 3.74 6.72
CA CYS A 19 10.70 2.37 6.72
C CYS A 19 11.05 1.89 8.14
N LEU A 20 11.79 2.71 8.90
CA LEU A 20 12.11 2.41 10.30
C LEU A 20 10.85 2.32 11.17
N ARG A 21 9.84 3.16 10.90
CA ARG A 21 8.59 3.15 11.65
C ARG A 21 7.81 1.85 11.42
N THR A 22 7.65 1.43 10.17
CA THR A 22 7.02 0.15 9.79
C THR A 22 7.71 -1.02 10.50
N ASN A 23 9.05 -1.08 10.46
CA ASN A 23 9.82 -2.12 11.13
C ASN A 23 9.61 -2.11 12.65
N LYS A 24 9.67 -0.93 13.30
CA LYS A 24 9.48 -0.79 14.75
C LYS A 24 8.08 -1.18 15.22
N LEU A 25 7.08 -1.02 14.36
CA LEU A 25 5.69 -1.38 14.65
C LEU A 25 5.35 -2.82 14.26
N GLY A 26 6.30 -3.57 13.69
CA GLY A 26 6.09 -4.96 13.27
C GLY A 26 5.15 -5.12 12.08
N LEU A 27 5.05 -4.10 11.22
CA LEU A 27 4.21 -4.14 10.03
C LEU A 27 4.96 -4.72 8.82
N ASP A 28 4.24 -5.41 7.94
CA ASP A 28 4.73 -5.76 6.61
C ASP A 28 4.80 -4.49 5.75
N GLY A 29 5.99 -4.14 5.29
CA GLY A 29 6.22 -2.92 4.49
C GLY A 29 5.64 -2.96 3.09
N ASP A 30 5.54 -4.14 2.47
CA ASP A 30 4.97 -4.26 1.13
C ASP A 30 3.43 -4.25 1.22
N TYR A 31 2.87 -4.99 2.18
CA TYR A 31 1.41 -4.97 2.43
C TYR A 31 0.94 -3.58 2.88
N GLY A 32 1.61 -3.00 3.88
CA GLY A 32 1.29 -1.67 4.41
C GLY A 32 1.52 -0.58 3.37
N GLY A 33 2.63 -0.63 2.63
CA GLY A 33 2.93 0.33 1.57
C GLY A 33 1.93 0.27 0.42
N GLY A 34 1.61 -0.93 -0.06
CA GLY A 34 0.61 -1.14 -1.12
C GLY A 34 -0.77 -0.63 -0.71
N GLY A 35 -1.25 -1.02 0.47
CA GLY A 35 -2.57 -0.59 0.96
C GLY A 35 -2.65 0.91 1.27
N LEU A 36 -1.62 1.50 1.87
CA LEU A 36 -1.61 2.94 2.13
C LEU A 36 -1.52 3.75 0.84
N SER A 37 -0.77 3.29 -0.17
CA SER A 37 -0.73 3.98 -1.46
C SER A 37 -2.09 3.98 -2.17
N TRP A 38 -2.87 2.89 -2.03
CA TRP A 38 -4.25 2.84 -2.52
C TRP A 38 -5.12 3.88 -1.80
N ILE A 39 -4.95 4.05 -0.49
CA ILE A 39 -5.68 5.08 0.26
C ILE A 39 -5.31 6.50 -0.16
N PHE A 40 -4.04 6.78 -0.46
CA PHE A 40 -3.62 8.06 -1.05
C PHE A 40 -4.28 8.27 -2.42
N GLU A 41 -4.34 7.25 -3.27
CA GLU A 41 -5.02 7.33 -4.56
C GLU A 41 -6.52 7.58 -4.42
N LEU A 42 -7.21 6.90 -3.50
CA LEU A 42 -8.63 7.18 -3.23
C LEU A 42 -8.88 8.61 -2.76
N TYR A 43 -7.97 9.16 -1.96
CA TYR A 43 -8.03 10.55 -1.50
C TYR A 43 -7.84 11.52 -2.67
N GLU A 44 -6.84 11.28 -3.52
CA GLU A 44 -6.61 12.05 -4.75
C GLU A 44 -7.83 12.03 -5.68
N LYS A 45 -8.50 10.88 -5.82
CA LYS A 45 -9.73 10.74 -6.62
C LYS A 45 -10.98 11.31 -5.94
N GLY A 46 -10.87 11.82 -4.70
CA GLY A 46 -12.00 12.34 -3.92
C GLY A 46 -13.01 11.27 -3.49
N ILE A 47 -12.62 9.99 -3.53
CA ILE A 47 -13.47 8.87 -3.08
C ILE A 47 -13.55 8.85 -1.55
N ILE A 48 -12.45 9.18 -0.90
CA ILE A 48 -12.37 9.48 0.52
C ILE A 48 -11.90 10.92 0.70
N THR A 49 -12.16 11.48 1.87
CA THR A 49 -11.95 12.90 2.19
C THR A 49 -11.08 13.05 3.43
N LYS A 50 -10.77 14.31 3.77
CA LYS A 50 -10.00 14.65 4.97
C LYS A 50 -10.72 14.25 6.27
N GLU A 51 -12.04 14.13 6.22
CA GLU A 51 -12.85 13.65 7.36
C GLU A 51 -12.60 12.16 7.60
N ASP A 52 -12.49 11.37 6.54
CA ASP A 52 -12.22 9.93 6.61
C ASP A 52 -10.80 9.61 7.15
N THR A 53 -9.87 10.57 7.04
CA THR A 53 -8.47 10.41 7.45
C THR A 53 -8.16 11.08 8.81
N ASP A 54 -9.18 11.49 9.56
CA ASP A 54 -9.06 12.24 10.82
C ASP A 54 -8.20 13.52 10.68
N GLY A 55 -8.35 14.23 9.56
CA GLY A 55 -7.64 15.49 9.32
C GLY A 55 -6.26 15.35 8.66
N VAL A 56 -5.81 14.14 8.33
CA VAL A 56 -4.51 13.93 7.65
C VAL A 56 -4.67 14.17 6.15
N GLU A 57 -3.95 15.16 5.61
CA GLU A 57 -3.89 15.40 4.16
C GLU A 57 -2.94 14.39 3.49
N LEU A 58 -3.43 13.67 2.49
CA LEU A 58 -2.72 12.57 1.83
C LEU A 58 -2.14 13.00 0.49
N ASP A 59 -1.18 13.91 0.55
CA ASP A 59 -0.45 14.35 -0.65
C ASP A 59 0.71 13.40 -0.96
N TRP A 60 0.90 13.11 -2.25
CA TRP A 60 2.09 12.41 -2.73
C TRP A 60 3.37 13.21 -2.43
N GLY A 61 4.46 12.50 -2.15
CA GLY A 61 5.73 13.08 -1.72
C GLY A 61 5.78 13.47 -0.23
N ASN A 62 4.67 13.38 0.51
CA ASN A 62 4.61 13.76 1.92
C ASN A 62 4.94 12.59 2.86
N SER A 63 6.19 12.50 3.28
CA SER A 63 6.65 11.48 4.23
C SER A 63 5.97 11.57 5.61
N GLU A 64 5.62 12.77 6.08
CA GLU A 64 4.98 12.93 7.38
C GLU A 64 3.56 12.36 7.39
N SER A 65 2.79 12.60 6.33
CA SER A 65 1.47 12.00 6.14
C SER A 65 1.55 10.49 6.10
N LEU A 66 2.53 9.92 5.39
CA LEU A 66 2.77 8.48 5.37
C LEU A 66 3.07 7.93 6.78
N ILE A 67 3.94 8.58 7.56
CA ILE A 67 4.25 8.16 8.93
C ILE A 67 3.01 8.20 9.83
N LYS A 68 2.16 9.22 9.70
CA LYS A 68 0.89 9.31 10.44
C LYS A 68 -0.03 8.15 10.09
N MET A 69 -0.18 7.84 8.81
CA MET A 69 -1.02 6.73 8.35
C MET A 69 -0.47 5.35 8.77
N ILE A 70 0.85 5.16 8.76
CA ILE A 70 1.48 3.94 9.30
C ILE A 70 1.14 3.74 10.77
N LYS A 71 1.16 4.80 11.58
CA LYS A 71 0.76 4.73 13.00
C LYS A 71 -0.72 4.39 13.15
N LYS A 72 -1.60 5.07 12.40
CA LYS A 72 -3.04 4.79 12.44
C LYS A 72 -3.35 3.34 12.08
N LEU A 73 -2.67 2.79 11.08
CA LEU A 73 -2.78 1.37 10.72
C LEU A 73 -2.33 0.46 11.87
N ALA A 74 -1.14 0.70 12.44
CA ALA A 74 -0.62 -0.13 13.53
C ALA A 74 -1.48 -0.11 14.79
N TYR A 75 -2.02 1.05 15.15
CA TYR A 75 -2.81 1.25 16.35
C TYR A 75 -4.33 1.11 16.13
N ARG A 76 -4.76 0.76 14.91
CA ARG A 76 -6.18 0.62 14.54
C ARG A 76 -7.00 1.88 14.86
N GLU A 77 -6.51 3.04 14.45
CA GLU A 77 -7.16 4.33 14.67
C GLU A 77 -7.85 4.83 13.39
N GLY A 78 -9.11 5.25 13.50
CA GLY A 78 -9.89 5.79 12.38
C GLY A 78 -9.95 4.81 11.20
N ILE A 79 -9.65 5.29 9.99
CA ILE A 79 -9.54 4.45 8.79
C ILE A 79 -8.48 3.34 8.94
N GLY A 80 -7.48 3.53 9.79
CA GLY A 80 -6.48 2.52 10.12
C GLY A 80 -7.08 1.24 10.72
N ASN A 81 -8.19 1.34 11.47
CA ASN A 81 -8.91 0.17 11.97
C ASN A 81 -9.46 -0.69 10.84
N LEU A 82 -10.05 -0.05 9.82
CA LEU A 82 -10.59 -0.75 8.65
C LEU A 82 -9.46 -1.45 7.89
N LEU A 83 -8.39 -0.71 7.59
CA LEU A 83 -7.24 -1.22 6.84
C LEU A 83 -6.57 -2.42 7.52
N ALA A 84 -6.57 -2.45 8.85
CA ALA A 84 -6.00 -3.54 9.63
C ALA A 84 -6.83 -4.84 9.58
N ASP A 85 -8.08 -4.81 9.12
CA ASP A 85 -8.89 -6.01 8.83
C ASP A 85 -8.63 -6.58 7.42
N GLY A 86 -7.87 -5.85 6.60
CA GLY A 86 -7.48 -6.24 5.25
C GLY A 86 -8.04 -5.30 4.19
N MET A 87 -7.24 -5.07 3.14
CA MET A 87 -7.54 -4.05 2.14
C MET A 87 -8.73 -4.41 1.24
N VAL A 88 -8.92 -5.70 0.90
CA VAL A 88 -10.07 -6.15 0.09
C VAL A 88 -11.39 -5.94 0.84
N GLU A 89 -11.45 -6.30 2.12
CA GLU A 89 -12.65 -6.08 2.93
C GLU A 89 -12.88 -4.59 3.19
N THR A 90 -11.81 -3.81 3.33
CA THR A 90 -11.88 -2.35 3.44
C THR A 90 -12.46 -1.73 2.17
N ALA A 91 -12.03 -2.18 0.98
CA ALA A 91 -12.51 -1.65 -0.28
C ALA A 91 -14.02 -1.88 -0.46
N LYS A 92 -14.51 -3.07 -0.09
CA LYS A 92 -15.95 -3.35 -0.05
C LYS A 92 -16.71 -2.43 0.90
N LYS A 93 -16.15 -2.16 2.09
CA LYS A 93 -16.74 -1.26 3.09
C LYS A 93 -16.75 0.20 2.64
N ILE A 94 -15.66 0.68 2.01
CA ILE A 94 -15.59 2.03 1.44
C ILE A 94 -16.59 2.17 0.28
N GLY A 95 -16.73 1.13 -0.53
CA GLY A 95 -17.61 1.13 -1.70
C GLY A 95 -17.12 2.13 -2.75
N ARG A 96 -18.06 2.80 -3.45
CA ARG A 96 -17.78 3.85 -4.45
C ARG A 96 -16.78 3.42 -5.53
N ASN A 97 -16.81 2.14 -5.91
CA ASN A 97 -15.88 1.53 -6.86
C ASN A 97 -14.39 1.64 -6.43
N SER A 98 -14.10 1.78 -5.13
CA SER A 98 -12.73 1.87 -4.61
C SER A 98 -11.91 0.60 -4.90
N GLU A 99 -12.56 -0.56 -5.02
CA GLU A 99 -11.97 -1.84 -5.41
C GLU A 99 -11.23 -1.79 -6.75
N TYR A 100 -11.68 -0.94 -7.68
CA TYR A 100 -11.02 -0.78 -8.99
C TYR A 100 -9.57 -0.31 -8.87
N TYR A 101 -9.29 0.53 -7.88
CA TYR A 101 -7.96 1.10 -7.63
C TYR A 101 -7.08 0.17 -6.77
N LEU A 102 -7.65 -0.88 -6.18
CA LEU A 102 -6.90 -1.82 -5.36
C LEU A 102 -6.27 -2.92 -6.22
N ILE A 103 -5.04 -2.68 -6.68
CA ILE A 103 -4.23 -3.72 -7.33
C ILE A 103 -3.83 -4.76 -6.28
N GLN A 104 -4.31 -6.00 -6.43
CA GLN A 104 -4.06 -7.07 -5.46
C GLN A 104 -3.98 -8.46 -6.10
N VAL A 105 -3.29 -9.38 -5.43
CA VAL A 105 -3.30 -10.81 -5.76
C VAL A 105 -3.67 -11.61 -4.51
N LYS A 106 -4.81 -12.32 -4.58
CA LYS A 106 -5.33 -13.22 -3.52
C LYS A 106 -5.45 -12.56 -2.14
N GLY A 107 -5.89 -11.30 -2.11
CA GLY A 107 -6.15 -10.55 -0.87
C GLY A 107 -5.01 -9.63 -0.41
N GLN A 108 -3.84 -9.70 -1.06
CA GLN A 108 -2.70 -8.85 -0.74
C GLN A 108 -2.55 -7.71 -1.77
N PRO A 109 -2.46 -6.44 -1.31
CA PRO A 109 -2.10 -5.32 -2.17
C PRO A 109 -0.76 -5.56 -2.85
N SER A 110 -0.69 -5.22 -4.12
CA SER A 110 0.45 -5.56 -4.97
C SER A 110 1.31 -4.35 -5.29
N ILE A 111 2.63 -4.56 -5.21
CA ILE A 111 3.67 -3.60 -5.58
C ILE A 111 4.46 -4.02 -6.83
N GLU A 112 4.16 -5.20 -7.38
CA GLU A 112 4.88 -5.75 -8.52
C GLU A 112 4.60 -5.06 -9.87
N PRO A 113 5.58 -5.03 -10.78
CA PRO A 113 5.37 -4.62 -12.17
C PRO A 113 4.75 -5.76 -12.99
N PHE A 114 3.47 -5.65 -13.34
CA PHE A 114 2.79 -6.64 -14.20
C PHE A 114 2.88 -6.36 -15.71
N ARG A 115 3.09 -5.09 -16.08
CA ARG A 115 2.95 -4.67 -17.48
C ARG A 115 4.10 -5.15 -18.36
N VAL A 116 5.33 -5.02 -17.86
CA VAL A 116 6.54 -5.26 -18.65
C VAL A 116 7.01 -6.73 -18.55
N PRO A 117 7.43 -7.24 -17.38
CA PRO A 117 7.95 -8.61 -17.29
C PRO A 117 6.81 -9.65 -17.20
N LYS A 118 6.42 -10.23 -18.35
CA LYS A 118 5.31 -11.22 -18.39
C LYS A 118 5.57 -12.47 -17.56
N GLY A 119 6.81 -12.96 -17.51
CA GLY A 119 7.20 -14.08 -16.64
C GLY A 119 7.00 -13.75 -15.16
N TRP A 120 7.40 -12.55 -14.74
CA TRP A 120 7.18 -12.05 -13.38
C TRP A 120 5.69 -11.95 -13.04
N ALA A 121 4.90 -11.35 -13.94
CA ALA A 121 3.46 -11.24 -13.77
C ALA A 121 2.79 -12.62 -13.57
N LEU A 122 3.19 -13.63 -14.38
CA LEU A 122 2.67 -14.99 -14.27
C LEU A 122 3.05 -15.64 -12.93
N VAL A 123 4.31 -15.56 -12.53
CA VAL A 123 4.80 -16.15 -11.27
C VAL A 123 4.07 -15.54 -10.08
N VAL A 124 3.98 -14.22 -10.04
CA VAL A 124 3.35 -13.47 -8.96
C VAL A 124 1.86 -13.80 -8.87
N SER A 125 1.16 -13.87 -10.01
CA SER A 125 -0.27 -14.19 -10.05
C SER A 125 -0.59 -15.63 -9.65
N THR A 126 0.32 -16.57 -9.95
CA THR A 126 0.11 -18.01 -9.68
C THR A 126 0.62 -18.45 -8.31
N SER A 127 1.43 -17.63 -7.62
CA SER A 127 1.96 -17.92 -6.27
C SER A 127 0.89 -18.44 -5.31
N PRO A 128 1.15 -19.53 -4.54
CA PRO A 128 0.13 -20.17 -3.70
C PRO A 128 -0.29 -19.34 -2.47
N VAL A 129 0.50 -18.33 -2.07
CA VAL A 129 0.33 -17.61 -0.79
C VAL A 129 0.32 -16.08 -0.99
N ALA A 130 -0.54 -15.62 -1.89
CA ALA A 130 -0.62 -14.23 -2.35
C ALA A 130 0.58 -13.78 -3.20
N GLU A 131 0.67 -12.49 -3.50
CA GLU A 131 1.75 -11.90 -4.29
C GLU A 131 3.13 -12.25 -3.69
N ARG A 132 3.90 -13.12 -4.34
CA ARG A 132 5.28 -13.44 -3.93
C ARG A 132 6.16 -13.59 -5.15
N HIS A 133 7.25 -12.84 -5.17
CA HIS A 133 8.27 -12.92 -6.21
C HIS A 133 9.47 -13.80 -5.80
N LEU A 134 9.59 -14.24 -4.55
CA LEU A 134 10.73 -15.07 -4.13
C LEU A 134 10.63 -16.56 -4.54
N ARG A 135 9.56 -16.96 -5.25
CA ARG A 135 9.29 -18.38 -5.58
C ARG A 135 9.18 -18.61 -7.09
N GLY A 136 10.32 -18.58 -7.78
CA GLY A 136 10.41 -18.92 -9.21
C GLY A 136 10.60 -17.74 -10.15
N VAL A 137 11.17 -16.63 -9.66
CA VAL A 137 11.33 -15.41 -10.45
C VAL A 137 12.24 -15.59 -11.66
N THR A 138 11.72 -15.11 -12.80
CA THR A 138 12.47 -14.88 -14.03
C THR A 138 12.19 -13.45 -14.49
N ILE A 139 13.08 -12.52 -14.15
CA ILE A 139 13.21 -11.30 -14.94
C ILE A 139 13.98 -11.74 -16.18
N GLY A 140 13.27 -11.93 -17.29
CA GLY A 140 13.91 -12.19 -18.58
C GLY A 140 14.98 -11.12 -18.84
N LYS A 141 16.08 -11.53 -19.47
CA LYS A 141 17.08 -10.59 -19.99
C LYS A 141 16.48 -9.69 -21.05
#